data_AF-A0A3M8PB23-F1
#
_entry.id   AF-A0A3M8PB23-F1
#
_cell.length_a   1.000
_cell.length_b   1.000
_cell.length_c   1.000
_cell.angle_alpha   90.00
_cell.angle_beta   90.00
_cell.angle_gamma   90.00
#
_symmetry.space_group_name_H-M   'P 1'
#
loop_
_entity.id
_entity.type
_entity.pdbx_description
1 polymer ?
#
loop_
_entity_poly.entity_id
_entity_poly.type
_entity_poly.pdbx_seq_one_letter_code
_entity_poly.pdbx_strand_id
1 'polypeptide(L)'
;MPTCNSCGRTWSWKEAMKSSFSLDPAMKCPKCGKRQHLTKKSRKRMIWFNWLVLIPLALNIFLDLSVFFVLFLMLVLFAVSISLMPFHMELTEEEEPLW
;
A
#
# COMPACT_ATOMS: atom_id res chain seq x y z
N MET A 1 -6.49 -2.46 9.26
CA MET A 1 -6.39 -1.02 9.58
C MET A 1 -5.20 -0.84 10.49
N PRO A 2 -4.30 0.12 10.23
CA PRO A 2 -3.08 0.24 11.00
C PRO A 2 -3.35 0.86 12.38
N THR A 3 -2.67 0.36 13.40
CA THR A 3 -2.66 0.90 14.76
C THR A 3 -1.44 1.79 14.96
N CYS A 4 -1.64 2.97 15.53
CA CYS A 4 -0.54 3.86 15.90
C CYS A 4 0.25 3.26 17.07
N ASN A 5 1.56 3.06 16.91
CA ASN A 5 2.39 2.50 17.99
C ASN A 5 2.49 3.41 19.22
N SER A 6 2.42 4.73 19.05
CA SER A 6 2.63 5.65 20.17
C SER A 6 1.39 5.93 21.01
N CYS A 7 0.19 5.82 20.42
CA CYS A 7 -1.07 6.15 21.11
C CYS A 7 -2.09 5.01 21.11
N GLY A 8 -1.77 3.88 20.49
CA GLY A 8 -2.65 2.70 20.40
C GLY A 8 -3.90 2.90 19.55
N ARG A 9 -4.11 4.10 18.95
CA ARG A 9 -5.32 4.37 18.16
C ARG A 9 -5.26 3.65 16.82
N THR A 10 -6.31 2.89 16.52
CA THR A 10 -6.61 2.37 15.18
C THR A 10 -7.00 3.51 14.24
N TRP A 11 -6.35 3.60 13.09
CA TRP A 11 -6.69 4.60 12.08
C TRP A 11 -7.88 4.13 11.27
N SER A 12 -8.78 5.05 10.94
CA SER A 12 -9.81 4.78 9.96
C SER A 12 -9.22 4.67 8.55
N TRP A 13 -9.91 3.97 7.66
CA TRP A 13 -9.46 3.75 6.28
C TRP A 13 -9.20 5.08 5.56
N LYS A 14 -10.08 6.08 5.76
CA LYS A 14 -9.92 7.42 5.19
C LYS A 14 -8.68 8.14 5.71
N GLU A 15 -8.37 8.02 7.00
CA GLU A 15 -7.17 8.64 7.60
C GLU A 15 -5.89 7.98 7.08
N ALA A 16 -5.86 6.65 7.02
CA ALA A 16 -4.74 5.89 6.47
C ALA A 16 -4.53 6.21 4.99
N MET A 17 -5.62 6.30 4.21
CA MET A 17 -5.57 6.62 2.78
C MET A 17 -5.07 8.05 2.55
N LYS A 18 -5.63 9.03 3.27
CA LYS A 18 -5.22 10.45 3.18
C LYS A 18 -3.74 10.63 3.50
N SER A 19 -3.27 9.91 4.51
CA SER A 19 -1.88 9.93 4.92
C SER A 19 -0.95 9.20 3.94
N SER A 20 -1.40 8.09 3.36
CA SER A 20 -0.63 7.34 2.35
C SER A 20 -0.55 8.07 1.00
N PHE A 21 -1.55 8.90 0.70
CA PHE A 21 -1.52 9.81 -0.47
C PHE A 21 -0.64 11.04 -0.25
N SER A 22 -0.26 11.34 0.99
CA SER A 22 0.74 12.37 1.24
C SER A 22 2.09 11.82 0.79
N LEU A 23 2.78 12.56 -0.08
CA LEU A 23 4.14 12.22 -0.55
C LEU A 23 5.19 12.25 0.57
N ASP A 24 4.78 12.58 1.79
CA ASP A 24 5.60 12.59 2.99
C ASP A 24 5.85 11.15 3.46
N PRO A 25 7.12 10.69 3.53
CA PRO A 25 7.45 9.35 4.04
C PRO A 25 7.13 9.20 5.53
N ALA A 26 6.94 10.31 6.23
CA ALA A 26 6.53 10.38 7.63
C ALA A 26 5.03 10.69 7.74
N MET A 27 4.24 9.68 8.09
CA MET A 27 2.81 9.81 8.34
C MET A 27 2.56 10.38 9.74
N LYS A 28 2.13 11.63 9.85
CA LYS A 28 1.78 12.23 11.15
C LYS A 28 0.44 11.69 11.64
N CYS A 29 0.41 11.16 12.86
CA CYS A 29 -0.83 10.73 13.48
C CYS A 29 -1.73 11.94 13.83
N PRO A 30 -3.02 11.94 13.44
CA PRO A 30 -3.93 13.07 13.72
C PRO A 30 -4.27 13.24 15.21
N LYS A 31 -4.00 12.25 16.06
CA LYS A 31 -4.24 12.32 17.52
C LYS A 31 -3.02 12.76 18.31
N CYS A 32 -1.89 12.08 18.12
CA CYS A 32 -0.69 12.33 18.93
C CYS A 32 0.33 13.23 18.23
N GLY A 33 0.14 13.57 16.95
CA GLY A 33 1.06 14.40 16.16
C GLY A 33 2.41 13.74 15.86
N LYS A 34 2.69 12.57 16.45
CA LYS A 34 3.92 11.82 16.23
C LYS A 34 3.99 11.32 14.80
N ARG A 35 5.21 11.36 14.25
CA ARG A 35 5.55 10.78 12.95
C ARG A 35 5.55 9.26 13.09
N GLN A 36 4.86 8.59 12.18
CA GLN A 36 4.80 7.15 12.05
C GLN A 36 5.31 6.82 10.64
N HIS A 37 6.10 5.76 10.52
CA HIS A 37 6.62 5.29 9.24
C HIS A 37 6.00 3.94 8.89
N LEU A 38 5.92 3.65 7.60
CA LEU A 38 5.58 2.30 7.13
C LEU A 38 6.71 1.34 7.47
N THR A 39 6.37 0.22 8.10
CA THR A 39 7.30 -0.88 8.35
C THR A 39 7.96 -1.39 7.05
N LYS A 40 9.18 -1.93 7.15
CA LYS A 40 9.86 -2.61 6.01
C LYS A 40 8.98 -3.69 5.40
N LYS A 41 8.29 -4.46 6.24
CA LYS A 41 7.38 -5.54 5.80
C LYS A 41 6.27 -5.02 4.91
N SER A 42 5.63 -3.91 5.28
CA SER A 42 4.55 -3.32 4.49
C SER A 42 5.06 -2.79 3.15
N ARG A 43 6.21 -2.10 3.14
CA ARG A 43 6.84 -1.63 1.88
C ARG A 43 7.23 -2.78 0.96
N LYS A 44 7.84 -3.84 1.50
CA LYS A 44 8.22 -5.04 0.73
C LYS A 44 7.01 -5.77 0.17
N ARG A 45 5.92 -5.86 0.95
CA ARG A 45 4.65 -6.46 0.51
C ARG A 45 3.99 -5.64 -0.59
N MET A 46 4.05 -4.31 -0.49
CA MET A 46 3.57 -3.38 -1.53
C MET A 46 4.34 -3.54 -2.84
N ILE A 47 5.68 -3.66 -2.79
CA ILE A 47 6.50 -3.95 -3.97
C ILE A 47 6.09 -5.29 -4.59
N TRP A 48 5.88 -6.33 -3.77
CA TRP A 48 5.39 -7.64 -4.22
C TRP A 48 4.02 -7.56 -4.89
N PHE A 49 3.08 -6.80 -4.32
CA PHE A 49 1.77 -6.57 -4.92
C PHE A 49 1.86 -5.79 -6.25
N ASN A 50 2.81 -4.87 -6.36
CA ASN A 50 3.03 -4.13 -7.60
C ASN A 50 3.58 -5.05 -8.71
N TRP A 51 4.45 -6.00 -8.35
CA TRP A 51 4.89 -7.06 -9.27
C TRP A 51 3.75 -7.97 -9.72
N LEU A 52 2.79 -8.26 -8.85
CA LEU A 52 1.59 -9.04 -9.19
C LEU A 52 0.74 -8.38 -10.29
N VAL A 53 0.69 -7.04 -10.34
CA VAL A 53 -0.02 -6.28 -11.38
C VAL A 53 0.64 -6.44 -12.76
N LEU A 54 1.92 -6.84 -12.83
CA LEU A 54 2.64 -7.06 -14.09
C LEU A 54 2.45 -8.48 -14.67
N ILE A 55 1.95 -9.43 -13.89
CA ILE A 55 1.74 -10.82 -14.35
C ILE A 55 0.79 -10.91 -15.57
N PRO A 56 -0.35 -10.20 -15.62
CA PRO A 56 -1.23 -10.22 -16.79
C PRO A 56 -0.53 -9.77 -18.08
N LEU A 57 0.43 -8.85 -17.98
CA LEU A 57 1.22 -8.37 -19.11
C LEU A 57 2.15 -9.47 -19.63
N ALA A 58 2.81 -10.20 -18.72
CA ALA A 58 3.65 -11.34 -19.07
C ALA A 58 2.85 -12.50 -19.68
N LEU A 59 1.64 -12.75 -19.17
CA LEU A 59 0.72 -13.77 -19.71
C LEU A 59 0.16 -13.40 -21.08
N ASN A 60 -0.03 -12.10 -21.35
CA ASN A 60 -0.51 -11.62 -22.64
C ASN A 60 0.42 -12.03 -23.80
N ILE A 61 1.74 -12.11 -23.55
CA ILE A 61 2.76 -12.54 -24.53
C ILE A 61 2.46 -13.95 -25.08
N PHE A 62 1.83 -14.81 -24.29
CA PHE A 62 1.53 -16.19 -24.67
C PHE A 62 0.08 -16.42 -25.10
N LEU A 63 -0.85 -15.56 -24.63
CA LEU A 63 -2.30 -15.78 -24.76
C LEU A 63 -2.98 -14.85 -25.78
N ASP A 64 -2.25 -13.89 -26.38
CA ASP A 64 -2.76 -12.92 -27.37
C ASP A 64 -4.11 -12.29 -26.96
N LEU A 65 -4.24 -11.95 -25.67
CA LEU A 65 -5.46 -11.34 -25.15
C LEU A 65 -5.58 -9.91 -25.66
N SER A 66 -6.82 -9.42 -25.79
CA SER A 66 -7.06 -8.02 -26.15
C SER A 66 -6.39 -7.07 -25.16
N VAL A 67 -5.66 -6.08 -25.68
CA VAL A 67 -4.98 -5.05 -24.88
C VAL A 67 -5.96 -4.35 -23.93
N PHE A 68 -7.19 -4.08 -24.40
CA PHE A 68 -8.24 -3.48 -23.57
C PHE A 68 -8.62 -4.35 -22.37
N PHE A 69 -8.68 -5.67 -22.57
CA PHE A 69 -8.98 -6.62 -21.49
C PHE A 69 -7.86 -6.66 -20.45
N VAL A 70 -6.59 -6.68 -20.89
CA VAL A 70 -5.43 -6.66 -19.98
C VAL A 70 -5.36 -5.36 -19.19
N LEU A 71 -5.53 -4.21 -19.85
CA LEU A 71 -5.54 -2.91 -19.18
C LEU A 71 -6.67 -2.82 -18.14
N PHE A 72 -7.86 -3.31 -18.49
CA PHE A 72 -8.98 -3.36 -17.55
C PHE A 72 -8.66 -4.24 -16.33
N LEU A 73 -8.10 -5.44 -16.56
CA LEU A 73 -7.70 -6.36 -15.50
C LEU A 73 -6.65 -5.75 -14.57
N MET A 74 -5.63 -5.08 -15.12
CA MET A 74 -4.60 -4.39 -14.35
C MET A 74 -5.20 -3.29 -13.47
N LEU A 75 -6.13 -2.50 -14.00
CA LEU A 75 -6.77 -1.40 -13.27
C LEU A 75 -7.61 -1.94 -12.10
N VAL A 76 -8.34 -3.03 -12.31
CA VAL A 76 -9.09 -3.73 -11.25
C VAL A 76 -8.15 -4.27 -10.17
N LEU A 77 -7.07 -4.97 -10.55
CA LEU A 77 -6.09 -5.50 -9.59
C LEU A 77 -5.41 -4.39 -8.78
N PHE A 78 -5.09 -3.27 -9.43
CA PHE A 78 -4.51 -2.11 -8.76
C PHE A 78 -5.48 -1.51 -7.74
N ALA A 79 -6.75 -1.28 -8.11
CA ALA A 79 -7.77 -0.75 -7.21
C ALA A 79 -8.02 -1.68 -5.99
N VAL A 80 -8.02 -3.00 -6.22
CA VAL A 80 -8.13 -4.00 -5.15
C VAL A 80 -6.91 -3.96 -4.24
N SER A 81 -5.69 -3.86 -4.80
CA SER A 81 -4.46 -3.81 -4.01
C SER A 81 -4.40 -2.58 -3.09
N ILE A 82 -4.83 -1.42 -3.60
CA ILE A 82 -4.94 -0.18 -2.81
C ILE A 82 -5.97 -0.33 -1.69
N SER A 83 -7.10 -0.98 -1.99
CA SER A 83 -8.16 -1.18 -0.99
C SER A 83 -7.71 -2.12 0.14
N LEU A 84 -6.88 -3.11 -0.18
CA LEU A 84 -6.33 -4.10 0.77
C LEU A 84 -5.07 -3.63 1.50
N MET A 85 -4.32 -2.67 0.94
CA MET A 85 -3.13 -2.07 1.57
C MET A 85 -3.35 -1.66 3.04
N PRO A 86 -4.34 -0.81 3.38
CA PRO A 86 -4.55 -0.37 4.76
C PRO A 86 -4.95 -1.51 5.70
N PHE A 87 -5.35 -2.67 5.17
CA PHE A 87 -5.57 -3.88 5.96
C PHE A 87 -4.27 -4.57 6.34
N HIS A 88 -3.24 -4.52 5.48
CA HIS A 88 -1.93 -5.14 5.70
C HIS A 88 -0.82 -4.18 6.13
N MET A 89 -1.13 -2.89 6.26
CA MET A 89 -0.18 -1.89 6.74
C MET A 89 0.02 -2.00 8.26
N GLU A 90 1.26 -2.25 8.66
CA GLU A 90 1.76 -2.10 10.03
C GLU A 90 2.55 -0.78 10.10
N LEU A 91 2.17 0.08 11.05
CA LEU A 91 2.88 1.33 11.35
C LEU A 91 3.95 1.07 12.41
N THR A 92 5.11 1.71 12.27
CA THR A 92 6.15 1.73 13.28
C THR A 92 6.55 3.17 13.62
N GLU A 93 6.94 3.41 14.87
CA GLU A 93 7.43 4.72 15.33
C GLU A 93 8.90 4.94 14.91
N GLU A 94 9.66 3.86 14.74
CA GLU A 94 11.04 3.93 14.25
C GLU A 94 11.08 3.85 12.72
N GLU A 95 11.81 4.79 12.11
CA GLU A 95 12.07 4.78 10.68
C GLU A 95 13.01 3.61 10.36
N GLU A 96 12.45 2.42 10.13
CA GLU A 96 13.26 1.27 9.74
C GLU A 96 13.93 1.57 8.38
N PRO A 97 15.25 1.77 8.32
CA PRO A 97 15.94 2.16 7.09
C PRO A 97 15.90 0.98 6.13
N LEU A 98 15.47 1.12 4.87
CA LEU A 98 15.25 -0.01 3.93
C LEU A 98 16.46 -0.94 3.64
N TRP A 99 17.63 -0.64 4.21
CA TRP A 99 18.85 -1.44 4.20
C TRP A 99 19.04 -2.19 5.53
#